data_AF-A0A8U0HRU9-F1
#
_entry.id   AF-A0A8U0HRU9-F1
#
_cell.length_a   1.000
_cell.length_b   1.000
_cell.length_c   1.000
_cell.angle_alpha   90.00
_cell.angle_beta   90.00
_cell.angle_gamma   90.00
#
_symmetry.space_group_name_H-M   'P 1'
#
loop_
_entity.id
_entity.type
_entity.pdbx_description
1 polymer ?
#
loop_
_entity_poly.entity_id
_entity_poly.type
_entity_poly.pdbx_seq_one_letter_code
_entity_poly.pdbx_strand_id
1 'polypeptide(L)' 'MRDFLGPTYLNLAALAAVTALIGVAYVLASSPLVRYGAWLVAFAVWMAWFVAVAREWISRADF' A
#
# COMPACT_ATOMS: atom_id res chain seq x y z
N MET A 1 23.08 1.34 -11.31
CA MET A 1 21.90 2.17 -10.97
C MET A 1 20.76 1.35 -10.34
N ARG A 2 21.03 0.31 -9.53
CA ARG A 2 19.98 -0.42 -8.79
C ARG A 2 20.22 -0.47 -7.27
N ASP A 3 21.39 -0.02 -6.81
CA ASP A 3 21.82 -0.15 -5.41
C ASP A 3 21.54 1.08 -4.53
N PHE A 4 21.00 2.17 -5.09
CA PHE A 4 20.60 3.37 -4.32
C PHE A 4 19.15 3.32 -3.81
N LEU A 5 18.41 2.29 -4.22
CA LEU A 5 17.07 2.01 -3.74
C LEU A 5 17.22 0.84 -2.77
N GLY A 6 17.75 1.08 -1.58
CA GLY A 6 17.40 0.33 -0.39
C GLY A 6 16.88 1.36 0.62
N PRO A 7 16.44 0.95 1.81
CA PRO A 7 15.07 0.99 2.38
C PRO A 7 13.96 1.92 1.81
N THR A 8 14.23 2.74 0.81
CA THR A 8 13.38 3.86 0.38
C THR A 8 12.01 3.47 -0.19
N TYR A 9 11.89 2.36 -0.92
CA TYR A 9 10.61 1.94 -1.52
C TYR A 9 9.59 1.44 -0.50
N LEU A 10 10.02 0.78 0.58
CA LEU A 10 9.13 0.36 1.66
C LEU A 10 8.60 1.58 2.40
N ASN A 11 9.47 2.56 2.65
CA ASN A 11 9.10 3.83 3.28
C ASN A 11 8.16 4.65 2.38
N LEU A 12 8.44 4.74 1.07
CA LEU A 12 7.57 5.42 0.10
C LEU A 12 6.20 4.74 0.01
N ALA A 13 6.16 3.41 0.08
CA ALA A 13 4.92 2.69 0.02
C ALA A 13 4.14 2.73 1.34
N ALA A 14 4.81 2.75 2.49
CA ALA A 14 4.19 3.02 3.79
C ALA A 14 3.60 4.44 3.82
N LEU A 15 4.33 5.43 3.31
CA LEU A 15 3.85 6.79 3.15
C LEU A 15 2.63 6.83 2.20
N ALA A 16 2.70 6.18 1.04
CA ALA A 16 1.59 6.08 0.11
C ALA A 16 0.36 5.40 0.72
N ALA A 17 0.54 4.35 1.53
CA ALA A 17 -0.54 3.67 2.22
C ALA A 17 -1.21 4.58 3.26
N VAL A 18 -0.42 5.30 4.07
CA VAL A 18 -0.93 6.26 5.07
C VAL A 18 -1.66 7.41 4.39
N THR A 19 -1.08 8.01 3.35
CA THR A 19 -1.70 9.10 2.58
C THR A 19 -3.00 8.65 1.91
N ALA A 20 -3.03 7.43 1.35
CA ALA A 20 -4.23 6.86 0.75
C ALA A 20 -5.33 6.62 1.80
N LEU A 21 -4.97 6.07 2.97
CA LEU A 21 -5.92 5.84 4.07
C LEU A 21 -6.58 7.14 4.54
N ILE A 22 -5.78 8.21 4.70
CA ILE A 22 -6.25 9.54 5.10
C ILE A 22 -7.12 10.18 4.02
N GLY A 23 -6.69 10.12 2.75
CA GLY A 23 -7.44 10.66 1.62
C GLY A 23 -8.80 9.98 1.45
N VAL A 24 -8.84 8.65 1.59
CA VAL A 24 -10.07 7.86 1.53
C VAL A 24 -11.02 8.21 2.69
N ALA A 25 -10.51 8.33 3.92
CA ALA A 25 -11.32 8.71 5.07
C ALA A 25 -12.02 10.07 4.90
N TYR A 26 -11.35 11.03 4.23
CA TYR A 26 -11.88 12.37 3.98
C TYR A 26 -12.89 12.43 2.81
N VAL A 27 -12.69 11.65 1.75
CA VAL A 27 -13.52 11.73 0.53
C VAL A 27 -14.88 11.02 0.69
N LEU A 28 -14.99 10.03 1.58
CA LEU A 28 -16.10 9.06 1.56
C LEU A 28 -17.33 9.43 2.39
N ALA A 29 -17.39 10.63 2.96
CA ALA A 29 -18.33 10.98 4.02
C ALA A 29 -19.82 11.16 3.62
N SER A 30 -20.32 10.64 2.48
CA SER A 30 -21.71 10.93 2.05
C SER A 30 -22.51 9.82 1.36
N SER A 31 -21.90 8.74 0.85
CA SER A 31 -22.64 7.66 0.16
C SER A 31 -22.13 6.26 0.53
N PRO A 32 -23.00 5.30 0.93
CA PRO A 32 -22.60 3.94 1.29
C PRO A 32 -21.88 3.17 0.17
N LEU A 33 -22.30 3.36 -1.08
CA LEU A 33 -21.68 2.70 -2.25
C LEU A 33 -20.28 3.24 -2.53
N VAL A 34 -20.13 4.56 -2.47
CA VAL A 34 -18.82 5.22 -2.62
C VAL A 34 -17.90 4.79 -1.48
N ARG A 35 -18.45 4.66 -0.27
CA ARG A 35 -17.71 4.15 0.90
C ARG A 35 -17.18 2.74 0.66
N TYR A 36 -18.05 1.83 0.22
CA TYR A 36 -17.66 0.45 -0.06
C TYR A 36 -16.60 0.37 -1.17
N GLY A 37 -16.82 1.07 -2.28
CA GLY A 37 -15.89 1.08 -3.42
C GLY A 37 -14.50 1.57 -3.05
N ALA A 38 -14.38 2.63 -2.25
CA ALA A 38 -13.07 3.13 -1.89
C ALA A 38 -12.37 2.30 -0.79
N TRP A 39 -13.11 1.61 0.09
CA TRP A 39 -12.52 0.58 0.94
C TRP A 39 -11.99 -0.61 0.13
N LEU A 40 -12.68 -1.02 -0.94
CA LEU A 40 -12.19 -2.03 -1.88
C LEU A 40 -10.88 -1.60 -2.58
N VAL A 41 -10.81 -0.35 -3.05
CA VAL A 41 -9.59 0.21 -3.66
C VAL A 41 -8.46 0.29 -2.64
N ALA A 42 -8.72 0.77 -1.42
CA ALA A 42 -7.71 0.82 -0.35
C ALA A 42 -7.19 -0.58 -0.01
N PHE A 43 -8.07 -1.57 0.09
CA PHE A 43 -7.70 -2.96 0.31
C PHE A 43 -6.84 -3.52 -0.83
N ALA A 44 -7.22 -3.28 -2.09
CA ALA A 44 -6.46 -3.75 -3.25
C ALA A 44 -5.03 -3.16 -3.29
N VAL A 45 -4.90 -1.86 -3.01
CA VAL A 45 -3.59 -1.18 -2.92
C VAL A 45 -2.75 -1.76 -1.79
N TRP A 46 -3.35 -1.98 -0.62
CA TRP A 46 -2.68 -2.59 0.53
C TRP A 46 -2.21 -4.02 0.22
N MET A 47 -3.04 -4.83 -0.43
CA MET A 47 -2.69 -6.19 -0.84
C MET A 47 -1.54 -6.22 -1.85
N ALA A 48 -1.56 -5.33 -2.85
CA ALA A 48 -0.49 -5.22 -3.83
C ALA A 48 0.86 -4.87 -3.16
N TRP A 49 0.84 -3.94 -2.21
CA TRP A 49 2.01 -3.62 -1.40
C TRP A 49 2.46 -4.83 -0.57
N PHE A 50 1.57 -5.43 0.21
CA PHE A 50 1.87 -6.57 1.08
C PHE A 50 2.54 -7.72 0.31
N VAL A 51 1.99 -8.06 -0.87
CA VAL A 51 2.55 -9.12 -1.74
C VAL A 51 3.94 -8.75 -2.24
N ALA A 52 4.17 -7.51 -2.66
CA ALA A 52 5.49 -7.07 -3.12
C ALA A 52 6.54 -7.15 -2.00
N VAL A 53 6.18 -6.73 -0.77
CA VAL A 53 7.05 -6.81 0.40
C VAL A 53 7.33 -8.26 0.79
N ALA A 54 6.29 -9.10 0.84
CA ALA A 54 6.42 -10.51 1.17
C ALA A 54 7.31 -11.23 0.16
N ARG A 55 7.13 -10.98 -1.15
CA ARG A 55 7.98 -11.54 -2.21
C ARG A 55 9.44 -11.15 -2.02
N GLU A 56 9.71 -9.88 -1.76
CA GLU A 56 11.07 -9.39 -1.54
C GLU A 56 11.71 -10.04 -0.31
N TRP A 57 10.96 -10.15 0.79
CA TRP A 57 11.41 -10.80 2.01
C TRP A 57 11.75 -12.28 1.79
N ILE A 58 10.88 -13.02 1.11
CA ILE A 58 11.11 -14.44 0.76
C ILE A 58 12.33 -14.59 -0.16
N SER A 59 12.51 -13.70 -1.14
CA SER A 59 13.63 -13.80 -2.09
C SER A 59 15.01 -13.61 -1.47
N ARG A 60 15.06 -13.00 -0.28
CA ARG A 60 16.28 -12.75 0.50
C ARG A 60 16.46 -13.74 1.66
N ALA A 61 15.53 -14.68 1.81
CA ALA A 61 15.59 -15.63 2.88
C ALA A 61 16.42 -16.85 2.44
N ASP A 62 17.45 -17.13 3.21
CA ASP A 62 18.40 -18.21 2.96
C ASP A 62 17.85 -19.49 3.61
N PHE A 63 17.06 -20.27 2.86
CA PHE A 63 16.61 -21.61 3.28
C PHE A 63 17.41 -22.70 2.57
#